data_AF-A0AAV5FB46-F1
#
_entry.id   AF-A0AAV5FB46-F1
#
_cell.length_a   1.000
_cell.length_b   1.000
_cell.length_c   1.000
_cell.angle_alpha   90.00
_cell.angle_beta   90.00
_cell.angle_gamma   90.00
#
_symmetry.space_group_name_H-M   'P 1'
#
loop_
_entity.id
_entity.type
_entity.pdbx_description
1 polymer ?
#
loop_
_entity_poly.entity_id
_entity_poly.type
_entity_poly.pdbx_seq_one_letter_code
_entity_poly.pdbx_strand_id
1 'polypeptide(L)'
;MVMLQICFRRGLPPGDGVLFYPGEVFSSSHEPVASTRLERILSGMQDIEYLKLYSARYGRDEALALLEKTGVYLAPDRYTLDHGPVDVMRGEVYRTCRS
;
A
#
# COMPACT_ATOMS: atom_id res chain seq x y z
N MET A 1 -30.15 -8.94 10.73
CA MET A 1 -28.82 -8.43 10.32
C MET A 1 -28.97 -6.96 10.01
N VAL A 2 -28.31 -6.07 10.75
CA VAL A 2 -28.42 -4.62 10.54
C VAL A 2 -27.58 -4.26 9.33
N MET A 3 -28.20 -3.76 8.26
CA MET A 3 -27.51 -3.27 7.09
C MET A 3 -26.80 -1.96 7.45
N LEU A 4 -25.47 -2.00 7.59
CA LEU A 4 -24.66 -0.78 7.77
C LEU A 4 -24.72 0.03 6.47
N GLN A 5 -25.48 1.11 6.48
CA GLN A 5 -25.58 2.01 5.34
C GLN A 5 -24.33 2.91 5.30
N ILE A 6 -23.52 2.77 4.26
CA ILE A 6 -22.35 3.63 4.05
C ILE A 6 -22.83 5.00 3.55
N CYS A 7 -22.59 6.05 4.34
CA CYS A 7 -22.98 7.42 4.02
C CYS A 7 -21.77 8.23 3.54
N PHE A 8 -21.80 8.70 2.29
CA PHE A 8 -20.75 9.56 1.74
C PHE A 8 -20.91 10.99 2.25
N ARG A 9 -19.81 11.59 2.72
CA ARG A 9 -19.81 12.99 3.14
C ARG A 9 -19.93 13.91 1.91
N ARG A 10 -20.92 14.80 1.93
CA ARG A 10 -21.13 15.79 0.87
C ARG A 10 -20.06 16.89 0.93
N GLY A 11 -19.72 17.45 -0.23
CA GLY A 11 -18.77 18.56 -0.35
C GLY A 11 -17.29 18.16 -0.32
N LEU A 12 -16.99 16.86 -0.34
CA LEU A 12 -15.63 16.35 -0.53
C LEU A 12 -15.41 15.89 -1.98
N PRO A 13 -14.15 15.86 -2.45
CA PRO A 13 -13.79 15.17 -3.69
C PRO A 13 -14.34 13.74 -3.77
N PRO A 14 -14.64 13.21 -4.98
CA PRO A 14 -15.12 11.84 -5.13
C PRO A 14 -14.18 10.81 -4.47
N GLY A 15 -14.74 9.96 -3.61
CA GLY A 15 -13.98 8.94 -2.88
C GLY A 15 -13.29 9.41 -1.61
N ASP A 16 -13.33 10.71 -1.27
CA ASP A 16 -12.82 11.18 0.01
C ASP A 16 -13.77 10.80 1.16
N GLY A 17 -13.18 10.37 2.27
CA GLY A 17 -13.91 9.91 3.45
C GLY A 17 -14.43 8.47 3.38
N VAL A 18 -14.17 7.73 2.29
CA VAL A 18 -14.60 6.33 2.13
C VAL A 18 -13.52 5.49 1.46
N LEU A 19 -13.15 4.36 2.08
CA LEU A 19 -12.13 3.42 1.57
C LEU A 19 -12.67 2.00 1.29
N PHE A 20 -13.94 1.76 1.58
CA PHE A 20 -14.66 0.52 1.29
C PHE A 20 -16.06 0.86 0.81
N TYR A 21 -16.63 0.06 -0.06
CA TYR A 21 -17.92 0.31 -0.70
C TYR A 21 -18.92 -0.80 -0.31
N PRO A 22 -20.24 -0.54 -0.35
CA PRO A 22 -21.22 -1.60 -0.18
C PRO A 22 -21.05 -2.68 -1.27
N GLY A 23 -21.29 -3.97 -0.96
CA GLY A 23 -21.61 -4.97 -1.99
C GLY A 23 -23.03 -4.69 -2.53
N GLU A 24 -23.48 -5.01 -3.76
CA GLU A 24 -23.02 -5.82 -4.90
C GLU A 24 -23.27 -5.08 -6.25
N VAL A 25 -22.69 -5.58 -7.37
CA VAL A 25 -23.28 -5.48 -8.74
C VAL A 25 -23.22 -6.82 -9.51
N PHE A 26 -22.34 -7.78 -9.16
CA PHE A 26 -22.23 -9.12 -9.81
C PHE A 26 -21.98 -10.30 -8.84
N SER A 27 -22.02 -10.10 -7.52
CA SER A 27 -21.81 -11.15 -6.50
C SER A 27 -23.08 -11.36 -5.69
N SER A 28 -23.21 -12.43 -4.90
CA SER A 28 -24.30 -12.64 -3.92
C SER A 28 -23.90 -12.31 -2.47
N SER A 29 -22.71 -11.72 -2.29
CA SER A 29 -22.22 -11.23 -1.01
C SER A 29 -22.60 -9.77 -0.77
N HIS A 30 -23.30 -9.54 0.34
CA HIS A 30 -23.65 -8.21 0.84
C HIS A 30 -22.53 -7.60 1.70
N GLU A 31 -21.35 -8.22 1.72
CA GLU A 31 -20.20 -7.75 2.49
C GLU A 31 -19.58 -6.50 1.84
N PRO A 32 -19.04 -5.56 2.65
CA PRO A 32 -18.31 -4.42 2.11
C PRO A 32 -17.09 -4.85 1.30
N VAL A 33 -16.88 -4.19 0.16
CA VAL A 33 -15.74 -4.45 -0.74
C VAL A 33 -14.67 -3.40 -0.50
N ALA A 34 -13.43 -3.85 -0.28
CA ALA A 34 -12.29 -2.96 -0.14
C ALA A 34 -12.00 -2.19 -1.44
N SER A 35 -11.67 -0.90 -1.32
CA SER A 35 -11.20 -0.15 -2.48
C SER A 35 -9.75 -0.49 -2.80
N THR A 36 -9.34 -0.30 -4.06
CA THR A 36 -7.92 -0.42 -4.46
C THR A 36 -7.00 0.49 -3.63
N ARG A 37 -7.50 1.64 -3.14
CA ARG A 37 -6.73 2.52 -2.25
C ARG A 37 -6.49 1.88 -0.89
N LEU A 38 -7.48 1.21 -0.32
CA LEU A 38 -7.35 0.49 0.95
C LEU A 38 -6.34 -0.67 0.82
N GLU A 39 -6.45 -1.45 -0.25
CA GLU A 39 -5.50 -2.53 -0.55
C GLU A 39 -4.07 -2.01 -0.72
N ARG A 40 -3.90 -0.87 -1.39
CA ARG A 40 -2.57 -0.22 -1.53
C ARG A 40 -2.01 0.29 -0.21
N ILE A 41 -2.86 0.84 0.68
CA ILE A 41 -2.44 1.23 2.03
C ILE A 41 -1.95 0.00 2.80
N LEU A 42 -2.72 -1.09 2.77
CA LEU A 42 -2.33 -2.35 3.42
C LEU A 42 -0.98 -2.85 2.88
N SER A 43 -0.82 -2.86 1.55
CA SER A 43 0.42 -3.25 0.88
C SER A 43 1.60 -2.36 1.30
N GLY A 44 1.42 -1.05 1.37
CA GLY A 44 2.45 -0.12 1.84
C GLY A 44 2.80 -0.30 3.32
N MET A 45 1.83 -0.64 4.17
CA MET A 45 2.10 -0.98 5.58
C MET A 45 2.98 -2.23 5.69
N GLN A 46 2.73 -3.24 4.85
CA GLN A 46 3.57 -4.45 4.79
C GLN A 46 4.99 -4.13 4.33
N ASP A 47 5.16 -3.23 3.35
CA ASP A 47 6.49 -2.79 2.90
C ASP A 47 7.29 -2.10 4.02
N ILE A 48 6.62 -1.28 4.85
CA ILE A 48 7.26 -0.65 6.01
C ILE A 48 7.76 -1.71 6.99
N GLU A 49 6.95 -2.74 7.28
CA GLU A 49 7.38 -3.82 8.17
C GLU A 49 8.55 -4.62 7.56
N TYR A 50 8.56 -4.85 6.24
CA TYR A 50 9.71 -5.47 5.58
C TYR A 50 10.98 -4.62 5.66
N LEU A 51 10.89 -3.31 5.48
CA LEU A 51 12.03 -2.42 5.63
C LEU A 51 12.54 -2.37 7.08
N LYS A 52 11.65 -2.44 8.07
CA LYS A 52 12.07 -2.56 9.48
C LYS A 52 12.83 -3.86 9.74
N LEU A 53 12.32 -4.99 9.24
CA LEU A 53 13.00 -6.28 9.37
C LEU A 53 14.36 -6.28 8.64
N TYR A 54 14.42 -5.72 7.44
CA TYR A 54 15.66 -5.57 6.68
C TYR A 54 16.67 -4.72 7.45
N SER A 55 16.24 -3.55 7.95
CA SER A 55 17.08 -2.66 8.77
C SER A 55 17.54 -3.31 10.08
N ALA A 56 16.72 -4.17 10.69
CA ALA A 56 17.10 -4.90 11.90
C ALA A 56 18.17 -5.98 11.61
N ARG A 57 18.16 -6.57 10.41
CA ARG A 57 19.12 -7.61 10.00
C ARG A 57 20.43 -7.05 9.45
N TYR A 58 20.38 -6.00 8.64
CA TYR A 58 21.54 -5.47 7.90
C TYR A 58 21.99 -4.08 8.35
N GLY A 59 21.24 -3.43 9.24
CA GLY A 59 21.51 -2.08 9.70
C GLY A 59 20.77 -1.01 8.90
N ARG A 60 20.71 0.20 9.47
CA ARG A 60 19.98 1.34 8.90
C ARG A 60 20.60 1.85 7.61
N ASP A 61 21.93 1.90 7.52
CA ASP A 61 22.62 2.45 6.36
C ASP A 61 22.39 1.58 5.11
N GLU A 62 22.41 0.25 5.25
CA GLU A 62 22.05 -0.68 4.18
C GLU A 62 20.59 -0.53 3.73
N ALA A 63 19.67 -0.29 4.66
CA ALA A 63 18.26 -0.05 4.32
C ALA A 63 18.09 1.27 3.55
N LEU A 64 18.83 2.32 3.91
CA LEU A 64 18.83 3.59 3.16
C LEU A 64 19.44 3.44 1.77
N ALA A 65 20.57 2.72 1.67
CA ALA A 65 21.21 2.42 0.40
C ALA A 65 20.29 1.60 -0.54
N LEU A 66 19.51 0.67 0.02
CA LEU A 66 18.48 -0.06 -0.72
C LEU A 66 17.41 0.88 -1.28
N LEU A 67 16.89 1.81 -0.48
CA LEU A 67 15.87 2.77 -0.91
C LEU A 67 16.39 3.72 -2.00
N GLU A 68 17.65 4.14 -1.89
CA GLU A 68 18.32 4.96 -2.89
C GLU A 68 18.55 4.17 -4.20
N LYS A 69 19.13 2.97 -4.10
CA LYS A 69 19.39 2.06 -5.23
C LYS A 69 18.13 1.77 -6.06
N THR A 70 17.01 1.59 -5.38
CA THR A 70 15.73 1.20 -5.99
C THR A 70 14.90 2.40 -6.45
N GLY A 71 15.30 3.62 -6.08
CA GLY A 71 14.61 4.84 -6.46
C GLY A 71 13.29 5.08 -5.72
N VAL A 72 13.01 4.36 -4.62
CA VAL A 72 11.78 4.51 -3.83
C VAL A 72 11.69 5.92 -3.21
N TYR A 73 12.83 6.56 -2.92
CA TYR A 73 12.90 7.85 -2.25
C TYR A 73 13.49 8.97 -3.13
N LEU A 74 13.04 9.09 -4.38
CA LEU A 74 13.58 10.10 -5.30
C LEU A 74 12.88 11.46 -5.25
N ALA A 75 11.54 11.56 -5.14
CA ALA A 75 10.88 12.86 -5.00
C ALA A 75 9.36 12.85 -4.66
N PRO A 76 8.89 13.83 -3.84
CA PRO A 76 7.54 14.40 -3.68
C PRO A 76 6.35 13.93 -4.51
N ASP A 77 6.65 14.00 -5.79
CA ASP A 77 5.74 14.28 -6.88
C ASP A 77 5.58 13.05 -7.78
N ARG A 78 6.39 12.00 -7.55
CA ARG A 78 6.46 10.82 -8.42
C ARG A 78 5.83 9.57 -7.83
N TYR A 79 5.53 9.54 -6.53
CA TYR A 79 5.11 8.31 -5.83
C TYR A 79 3.77 7.74 -6.31
N THR A 80 2.90 8.57 -6.87
CA THR A 80 1.57 8.14 -7.34
C THR A 80 1.54 7.83 -8.83
N LEU A 81 2.62 8.14 -9.56
CA LEU A 81 2.71 7.95 -11.01
C LEU A 81 3.22 6.57 -11.38
N ASP A 82 4.17 6.05 -10.59
CA ASP A 82 4.78 4.75 -10.82
C ASP A 82 5.08 4.03 -9.50
N HIS A 83 4.73 2.75 -9.43
CA HIS A 83 4.98 1.86 -8.30
C HIS A 83 6.12 0.87 -8.57
N GLY A 84 6.70 0.88 -9.78
CA GLY A 84 7.85 0.05 -10.17
C GLY A 84 9.03 0.11 -9.19
N PRO A 85 9.43 1.28 -8.66
CA PRO A 85 10.49 1.36 -7.64
C PRO A 85 10.23 0.50 -6.40
N VAL A 86 8.98 0.42 -5.94
CA VAL A 86 8.59 -0.41 -4.78
C VAL A 86 8.72 -1.89 -5.13
N ASP A 87 8.31 -2.30 -6.33
CA ASP A 87 8.44 -3.70 -6.77
C ASP A 87 9.90 -4.12 -6.95
N VAL A 88 10.75 -3.23 -7.47
CA VAL A 88 12.20 -3.45 -7.55
C VAL A 88 12.80 -3.60 -6.15
N MET A 89 12.41 -2.74 -5.20
CA MET A 89 12.82 -2.85 -3.80
C MET A 89 12.42 -4.19 -3.18
N ARG A 90 11.17 -4.63 -3.35
CA ARG A 90 10.71 -5.94 -2.88
C ARG A 90 11.54 -7.08 -3.46
N GLY A 91 11.87 -7.00 -4.75
CA GLY A 91 12.70 -8.00 -5.44
C GLY A 91 14.15 -8.04 -4.96
N GLU A 92 14.72 -6.89 -4.58
CA GLU A 92 16.05 -6.82 -3.93
C GLU A 92 16.01 -7.43 -2.53
N VAL A 93 15.04 -7.05 -1.68
CA VAL A 93 14.85 -7.63 -0.34
C VAL A 93 14.72 -9.15 -0.42
N TYR A 94 13.87 -9.66 -1.32
CA TYR A 94 13.68 -11.10 -1.50
C TYR A 94 14.99 -11.82 -1.86
N ARG A 95 15.78 -11.26 -2.77
CA ARG A 95 17.06 -11.86 -3.20
C ARG A 95 18.09 -11.87 -2.07
N THR A 96 18.24 -10.75 -1.35
CA THR A 96 19.22 -10.62 -0.27
C THR A 96 18.86 -11.45 0.97
N CYS A 97 17.57 -11.58 1.29
CA CYS A 97 17.13 -12.31 2.47
C CYS A 97 17.02 -13.84 2.27
N ARG A 98 16.97 -14.31 1.01
CA ARG A 98 16.89 -15.74 0.67
C ARG A 98 18.25 -16.45 0.72
N SER A 99 19.36 -15.72 0.59
CA SER A 99 20.73 -16.20 0.82
C SER A 99 21.07 -16.27 2.31
#